data_AF-A0A852TS51-F1
#
_entry.id   AF-A0A852TS51-F1
#
_cell.length_a   1.000
_cell.length_b   1.000
_cell.length_c   1.000
_cell.angle_alpha   90.00
_cell.angle_beta   90.00
_cell.angle_gamma   90.00
#
_symmetry.space_group_name_H-M   'P 1'
#
loop_
_entity.id
_entity.type
_entity.pdbx_description
1 polymer ?
#
loop_
_entity_poly.entity_id
_entity_poly.type
_entity_poly.pdbx_seq_one_letter_code
_entity_poly.pdbx_strand_id
1 'polypeptide(L)'
;MPKQAISGRAEEKAGPAPRPSRRERVREATLREIKGIARLHLIEQGLPGVSLRAIAREMGMTAPGLYRYYAGLDDLLQSLRADFFDELSEAVGDADRALPADDVDGRILGSLRAFRSWALANRAEFTLLFGPPSPHRRDPDEGVAAEAGQRFAATFFTLFDELLRQRRFTPPPDEELSPALCRQLEHFAEHTGFLADSASHGALRVLMACWVRLYGLVCMEVFDHLAFVMDDMEPLFEAEVREILTTAGVEYRPPG
;
A
#
# COMPACT_ATOMS: atom_id res chain seq x y z
N MET A 1 40.41 28.00 -37.21
CA MET A 1 40.75 26.81 -36.39
C MET A 1 39.48 26.35 -35.66
N PRO A 2 38.73 25.38 -36.21
CA PRO A 2 37.54 24.79 -35.58
C PRO A 2 37.81 23.40 -34.96
N LYS A 3 36.83 22.94 -34.17
CA LYS A 3 36.48 21.56 -33.72
C LYS A 3 36.98 21.02 -32.36
N GLN A 4 35.95 20.60 -31.60
CA GLN A 4 35.85 19.43 -30.70
C GLN A 4 36.54 19.56 -29.32
N ALA A 5 35.92 19.17 -28.20
CA ALA A 5 35.21 17.91 -28.01
C ALA A 5 33.95 18.02 -27.13
N ILE A 6 32.87 17.43 -27.63
CA ILE A 6 31.75 16.94 -26.84
C ILE A 6 32.21 15.58 -26.32
N SER A 7 32.45 15.47 -25.01
CA SER A 7 32.72 14.18 -24.35
C SER A 7 31.39 13.51 -24.09
N GLY A 8 31.05 12.54 -24.95
CA GLY A 8 29.91 11.65 -24.77
C GLY A 8 30.14 10.78 -23.54
N ARG A 9 29.32 10.96 -22.51
CA ARG A 9 29.22 10.03 -21.39
C ARG A 9 28.43 8.83 -21.92
N ALA A 10 29.13 7.72 -22.12
CA ALA A 10 28.54 6.47 -22.55
C ALA A 10 27.49 6.01 -21.52
N GLU A 11 26.26 5.80 -21.99
CA GLU A 11 25.25 5.06 -21.27
C GLU A 11 25.70 3.61 -21.16
N GLU A 12 26.17 3.24 -19.98
CA GLU A 12 26.51 1.87 -19.63
C GLU A 12 25.19 1.09 -19.49
N LYS A 13 24.80 0.41 -20.57
CA LYS A 13 23.65 -0.50 -20.58
C LYS A 13 23.87 -1.57 -19.51
N ALA A 14 23.09 -1.52 -18.43
CA ALA A 14 23.02 -2.58 -17.43
C ALA A 14 22.65 -3.90 -18.13
N GLY A 15 23.59 -4.85 -18.15
CA GLY A 15 23.36 -6.19 -18.67
C GLY A 15 22.29 -6.93 -17.85
N PRO A 16 21.63 -7.95 -18.41
CA PRO A 16 20.60 -8.71 -17.70
C PRO A 16 21.18 -9.31 -16.42
N ALA A 17 20.44 -9.18 -15.31
CA ALA A 17 20.85 -9.71 -14.01
C ALA A 17 21.21 -11.21 -14.11
N PRO A 18 22.31 -11.65 -13.46
CA PRO A 18 22.74 -13.05 -13.53
C PRO A 18 21.66 -13.98 -12.98
N ARG A 19 21.41 -15.11 -13.68
CA ARG A 19 20.42 -16.09 -13.26
C ARG A 19 20.79 -16.65 -11.87
N PRO A 20 19.82 -16.78 -10.94
CA PRO A 20 20.09 -17.26 -9.60
C PRO A 20 20.65 -18.68 -9.64
N SER A 21 21.66 -18.94 -8.82
CA SER A 21 22.26 -20.25 -8.62
C SER A 21 21.23 -21.26 -8.09
N ARG A 22 21.52 -22.57 -8.22
CA ARG A 22 20.65 -23.62 -7.68
C ARG A 22 20.42 -23.44 -6.16
N ARG A 23 21.44 -22.97 -5.44
CA ARG A 23 21.38 -22.75 -3.99
C ARG A 23 20.46 -21.58 -3.64
N GLU A 24 20.52 -20.49 -4.40
CA GLU A 24 19.61 -19.34 -4.21
C GLU A 24 18.16 -19.72 -4.49
N ARG A 25 17.90 -20.45 -5.59
CA ARG A 25 16.53 -20.93 -5.89
C ARG A 25 15.96 -21.84 -4.81
N VAL A 26 16.76 -22.73 -4.24
CA VAL A 26 16.33 -23.57 -3.11
C VAL A 26 16.03 -22.70 -1.89
N ARG A 27 16.88 -21.72 -1.57
CA ARG A 27 16.66 -20.79 -0.46
C ARG A 27 15.39 -19.97 -0.64
N GLU A 28 15.13 -19.44 -1.83
CA GLU A 28 13.91 -18.69 -2.18
C GLU A 28 12.66 -19.56 -2.09
N ALA A 29 12.73 -20.82 -2.56
CA ALA A 29 11.63 -21.77 -2.41
C ALA A 29 11.31 -22.03 -0.94
N THR A 30 12.33 -22.23 -0.10
CA THR A 30 12.14 -22.40 1.36
C THR A 30 11.56 -21.14 2.01
N LEU A 31 12.04 -19.94 1.64
CA LEU A 31 11.47 -18.69 2.16
C LEU A 31 9.99 -18.54 1.79
N ARG A 32 9.61 -18.86 0.55
CA ARG A 32 8.20 -18.84 0.11
C ARG A 32 7.36 -19.85 0.88
N GLU A 33 7.87 -21.05 1.12
CA GLU A 33 7.17 -22.08 1.90
C GLU A 33 6.96 -21.66 3.36
N ILE A 34 7.99 -21.08 4.00
CA ILE A 34 7.88 -20.51 5.37
C ILE A 34 6.77 -19.47 5.42
N LYS A 35 6.77 -18.51 4.49
CA LYS A 35 5.76 -17.44 4.43
C LYS A 35 4.36 -17.98 4.12
N GLY A 36 4.25 -18.99 3.25
CA GLY A 36 2.99 -19.66 2.95
C GLY A 36 2.35 -20.29 4.17
N ILE A 37 3.11 -21.05 4.96
CA ILE A 37 2.63 -21.65 6.22
C ILE A 37 2.27 -20.56 7.23
N ALA A 38 3.11 -19.52 7.35
CA ALA A 38 2.85 -18.41 8.26
C ALA A 38 1.56 -17.64 7.90
N ARG A 39 1.28 -17.44 6.61
CA ARG A 39 0.03 -16.87 6.11
C ARG A 39 -1.16 -17.76 6.45
N LEU A 40 -1.04 -19.09 6.29
CA LEU A 40 -2.09 -20.03 6.71
C LEU A 40 -2.39 -19.90 8.21
N HIS A 41 -1.36 -19.90 9.06
CA HIS A 41 -1.55 -19.72 10.51
C HIS A 41 -2.20 -18.37 10.83
N LEU A 42 -1.82 -17.30 10.12
CA LEU A 42 -2.43 -15.98 10.26
C LEU A 42 -3.93 -15.99 9.90
N ILE A 43 -4.31 -16.61 8.79
CA ILE A 43 -5.70 -16.69 8.33
C ILE A 43 -6.55 -17.53 9.29
N GLU A 44 -6.06 -18.69 9.71
CA GLU A 44 -6.82 -19.65 10.51
C GLU A 44 -6.91 -19.27 11.99
N GLN A 45 -5.85 -18.65 12.54
CA GLN A 45 -5.66 -18.50 13.99
C GLN A 45 -5.35 -17.06 14.41
N GLY A 46 -5.26 -16.13 13.45
CA GLY A 46 -4.82 -14.76 13.69
C GLY A 46 -3.35 -14.66 14.08
N LEU A 47 -2.90 -13.44 14.37
CA LEU A 47 -1.51 -13.16 14.75
C LEU A 47 -0.99 -14.02 15.93
N PRO A 48 -1.77 -14.30 17.00
CA PRO A 48 -1.32 -15.16 18.09
C PRO A 48 -0.99 -16.61 17.68
N GLY A 49 -1.54 -17.09 16.56
CA GLY A 49 -1.27 -18.43 16.02
C GLY A 49 0.04 -18.54 15.24
N VAL A 50 0.62 -17.41 14.80
CA VAL A 50 1.84 -17.43 14.00
C VAL A 50 3.06 -17.71 14.88
N SER A 51 3.68 -18.87 14.70
CA SER A 51 4.82 -19.31 15.51
C SER A 51 5.92 -19.95 14.68
N LEU A 52 7.15 -19.45 14.81
CA LEU A 52 8.34 -20.07 14.21
C LEU A 52 8.49 -21.55 14.59
N ARG A 53 8.10 -21.95 15.80
CA ARG A 53 8.20 -23.36 16.21
C ARG A 53 7.13 -24.23 15.55
N ALA A 54 5.92 -23.70 15.38
CA ALA A 54 4.85 -24.40 14.68
C ALA A 54 5.20 -24.55 13.19
N ILE A 55 5.67 -23.47 12.55
CA ILE A 55 6.12 -23.47 11.16
C ILE A 55 7.26 -24.46 10.95
N ALA A 56 8.29 -24.45 11.81
CA ALA A 56 9.41 -25.39 11.70
C ALA A 56 8.94 -26.86 11.74
N ARG A 57 8.02 -27.18 12.66
CA ARG A 57 7.46 -28.53 12.77
C ARG A 57 6.70 -28.94 11.51
N GLU A 58 5.89 -28.04 10.95
CA GLU A 58 5.12 -28.29 9.73
C GLU A 58 6.01 -28.49 8.50
N MET A 59 7.11 -27.72 8.41
CA MET A 59 8.13 -27.90 7.37
C MET A 59 9.00 -29.15 7.55
N GLY A 60 8.85 -29.91 8.64
CA GLY A 60 9.78 -30.99 8.98
C GLY A 60 11.20 -30.50 9.28
N MET A 61 11.35 -29.23 9.66
CA MET A 61 12.62 -28.58 10.00
C MET A 61 12.85 -28.55 11.51
N THR A 62 14.11 -28.48 11.92
CA THR A 62 14.44 -28.15 13.31
C THR A 62 14.25 -26.66 13.56
N ALA A 63 13.93 -26.27 14.80
CA ALA A 63 13.81 -24.85 15.15
C ALA A 63 15.08 -24.05 14.83
N PRO A 64 16.31 -24.50 15.16
CA PRO A 64 17.54 -23.82 14.72
C PRO A 64 17.67 -23.73 13.19
N GLY A 65 17.09 -24.69 12.46
CA GLY A 65 17.06 -24.67 11.01
C GLY A 65 16.25 -23.51 10.44
N LEU A 66 15.12 -23.17 11.05
CA LEU A 66 14.25 -22.06 10.67
C LEU A 66 14.86 -20.70 11.03
N TYR A 67 15.54 -20.59 12.18
CA TYR A 67 16.22 -19.35 12.61
C TYR A 67 17.34 -18.89 11.66
N ARG A 68 17.80 -19.74 10.74
CA ARG A 68 18.74 -19.35 9.67
C ARG A 68 18.09 -18.53 8.55
N TYR A 69 16.77 -18.54 8.48
CA TYR A 69 15.98 -17.80 7.48
C TYR A 69 15.41 -16.52 8.06
N TYR A 70 14.88 -16.59 9.29
CA TYR A 70 14.34 -15.45 10.01
C TYR A 70 14.88 -15.41 11.43
N ALA A 71 15.42 -14.27 11.85
CA ALA A 71 16.04 -14.12 13.17
C ALA A 71 15.01 -14.22 14.32
N GLY A 72 13.74 -13.98 14.02
CA GLY A 72 12.64 -14.03 14.98
C GLY A 72 11.29 -13.86 14.30
N LEU A 73 10.23 -13.89 15.11
CA LEU A 73 8.86 -13.75 14.61
C LEU A 73 8.68 -12.38 13.93
N ASP A 74 9.19 -11.30 14.52
CA ASP A 74 9.07 -9.95 13.94
C ASP A 74 9.72 -9.84 12.56
N ASP A 75 10.83 -10.56 12.33
CA ASP A 75 11.53 -10.57 11.05
C ASP A 75 10.70 -11.26 9.95
N LEU A 76 10.09 -12.40 10.29
CA LEU A 76 9.12 -13.07 9.43
C LEU A 76 7.89 -12.18 9.16
N LEU A 77 7.38 -11.51 10.18
CA LEU A 77 6.20 -10.65 10.10
C LEU A 77 6.46 -9.37 9.29
N GLN A 78 7.67 -8.80 9.32
CA GLN A 78 8.05 -7.72 8.41
C GLN A 78 8.11 -8.21 6.97
N SER A 79 8.66 -9.40 6.74
CA SER A 79 8.69 -9.98 5.39
C SER A 79 7.29 -10.29 4.85
N LEU A 80 6.35 -10.73 5.70
CA LEU A 80 4.94 -10.92 5.30
C LEU A 80 4.24 -9.59 4.99
N ARG A 81 4.49 -8.54 5.78
CA ARG A 81 3.93 -7.20 5.47
C ARG A 81 4.38 -6.70 4.11
N ALA A 82 5.65 -6.88 3.78
CA ALA A 82 6.17 -6.52 2.47
C ALA A 82 5.42 -7.27 1.35
N ASP A 83 5.28 -8.59 1.46
CA ASP A 83 4.53 -9.40 0.50
C ASP A 83 3.07 -8.94 0.36
N PHE A 84 2.40 -8.65 1.48
CA PHE A 84 0.99 -8.23 1.43
C PHE A 84 0.81 -6.82 0.87
N PHE A 85 1.74 -5.90 1.14
CA PHE A 85 1.75 -4.60 0.46
C PHE A 85 2.02 -4.74 -1.04
N ASP A 86 2.89 -5.67 -1.45
CA ASP A 86 3.15 -5.97 -2.86
C ASP A 86 1.88 -6.52 -3.55
N GLU A 87 1.23 -7.52 -2.96
CA GLU A 87 -0.03 -8.09 -3.46
C GLU A 87 -1.13 -7.02 -3.55
N LEU A 88 -1.27 -6.17 -2.54
CA LEU A 88 -2.25 -5.10 -2.55
C LEU A 88 -1.93 -4.04 -3.62
N SER A 89 -0.66 -3.68 -3.76
CA SER A 89 -0.20 -2.73 -4.79
C SER A 89 -0.42 -3.28 -6.20
N GLU A 90 -0.20 -4.58 -6.42
CA GLU A 90 -0.51 -5.23 -7.69
C GLU A 90 -2.02 -5.20 -7.97
N ALA A 91 -2.87 -5.55 -7.00
CA ALA A 91 -4.32 -5.53 -7.17
C ALA A 91 -4.85 -4.13 -7.54
N VAL A 92 -4.37 -3.09 -6.86
CA VAL A 92 -4.72 -1.69 -7.17
C VAL A 92 -4.14 -1.27 -8.51
N GLY A 93 -2.87 -1.59 -8.77
CA GLY A 93 -2.20 -1.24 -10.02
C GLY A 93 -2.77 -1.93 -11.25
N ASP A 94 -3.30 -3.15 -11.12
CA ASP A 94 -4.00 -3.85 -12.20
C ASP A 94 -5.32 -3.15 -12.52
N ALA A 95 -6.09 -2.73 -11.52
CA ALA A 95 -7.31 -1.96 -11.72
C ALA A 95 -7.04 -0.59 -12.37
N ASP A 96 -5.95 0.06 -11.99
CA ASP A 96 -5.47 1.30 -12.62
C ASP A 96 -5.12 1.09 -14.10
N ARG A 97 -4.30 0.07 -14.42
CA ARG A 97 -3.84 -0.21 -15.79
C ARG A 97 -4.92 -0.79 -16.70
N ALA A 98 -6.01 -1.32 -16.16
CA ALA A 98 -7.12 -1.85 -16.93
C ALA A 98 -7.91 -0.77 -17.69
N LEU A 99 -7.74 0.50 -17.33
CA LEU A 99 -8.44 1.63 -17.92
C LEU A 99 -7.52 2.51 -18.77
N PRO A 100 -8.07 3.26 -19.74
CA PRO A 100 -7.31 4.21 -20.55
C PRO A 100 -6.59 5.24 -19.68
N ALA A 101 -5.36 5.62 -20.06
CA ALA A 101 -4.55 6.54 -19.25
C ALA A 101 -5.21 7.92 -19.04
N ASP A 102 -6.05 8.36 -19.98
CA ASP A 102 -6.83 9.61 -19.94
C ASP A 102 -8.12 9.49 -19.11
N ASP A 103 -8.55 8.27 -18.75
CA ASP A 103 -9.71 8.03 -17.89
C ASP A 103 -9.34 8.08 -16.39
N VAL A 104 -8.86 9.24 -15.94
CA VAL A 104 -8.40 9.47 -14.56
C VAL A 104 -9.51 9.15 -13.54
N ASP A 105 -10.75 9.53 -13.85
CA ASP A 105 -11.89 9.31 -12.97
C ASP A 105 -12.18 7.82 -12.77
N GLY A 106 -12.20 7.06 -13.88
CA GLY A 106 -12.36 5.61 -13.83
C GLY A 106 -11.22 4.93 -13.08
N ARG A 107 -9.97 5.36 -13.33
CA ARG A 107 -8.77 4.82 -12.69
C ARG A 107 -8.78 4.99 -11.16
N ILE A 108 -9.22 6.16 -10.67
CA ILE A 108 -9.38 6.42 -9.23
C ILE A 108 -10.46 5.52 -8.64
N LEU A 109 -11.64 5.47 -9.26
CA LEU A 109 -12.76 4.64 -8.79
C LEU A 109 -12.38 3.16 -8.77
N GLY A 110 -11.76 2.67 -9.84
CA GLY A 110 -11.28 1.29 -9.97
C GLY A 110 -10.25 0.94 -8.90
N SER A 111 -9.28 1.82 -8.66
CA SER A 111 -8.24 1.65 -7.62
C SER A 111 -8.83 1.56 -6.22
N LEU A 112 -9.80 2.43 -5.87
CA LEU A 112 -10.45 2.41 -4.56
C LEU A 112 -11.32 1.16 -4.34
N ARG A 113 -12.03 0.74 -5.38
CA ARG A 113 -12.81 -0.51 -5.36
C ARG A 113 -11.92 -1.73 -5.26
N ALA A 114 -10.78 -1.73 -5.94
CA ALA A 114 -9.79 -2.80 -5.86
C ALA A 114 -9.18 -2.88 -4.46
N PHE A 115 -8.85 -1.73 -3.84
CA PHE A 115 -8.41 -1.68 -2.45
C PHE A 115 -9.44 -2.28 -1.49
N ARG A 116 -10.71 -1.87 -1.57
CA ARG A 116 -11.79 -2.47 -0.76
C ARG A 116 -11.92 -3.97 -1.02
N SER A 117 -11.98 -4.39 -2.28
CA SER A 117 -12.17 -5.80 -2.67
C SER A 117 -11.04 -6.68 -2.13
N TRP A 118 -9.79 -6.23 -2.26
CA TRP A 118 -8.63 -6.92 -1.71
C TRP A 118 -8.71 -7.01 -0.17
N ALA A 119 -9.07 -5.91 0.49
CA ALA A 119 -9.18 -5.86 1.96
C ALA A 119 -10.22 -6.84 2.50
N LEU A 120 -11.37 -6.96 1.84
CA LEU A 120 -12.44 -7.89 2.24
C LEU A 120 -12.09 -9.34 1.93
N ALA A 121 -11.39 -9.61 0.83
CA ALA A 121 -10.94 -10.95 0.49
C ALA A 121 -9.77 -11.44 1.38
N ASN A 122 -9.01 -10.52 1.97
CA ASN A 122 -7.79 -10.81 2.73
C ASN A 122 -7.83 -10.17 4.13
N ARG A 123 -8.90 -10.40 4.90
CA ARG A 123 -9.14 -9.72 6.19
C ARG A 123 -8.00 -9.91 7.20
N ALA A 124 -7.40 -11.10 7.27
CA ALA A 124 -6.34 -11.39 8.23
C ALA A 124 -5.03 -10.68 7.87
N GLU A 125 -4.72 -10.62 6.58
CA GLU A 125 -3.60 -9.90 6.00
C GLU A 125 -3.79 -8.39 6.14
N PHE A 126 -4.98 -7.88 5.84
CA PHE A 126 -5.36 -6.49 6.06
C PHE A 126 -5.18 -6.12 7.54
N THR A 127 -5.63 -6.96 8.46
CA THR A 127 -5.42 -6.75 9.91
C THR A 127 -3.94 -6.68 10.26
N LEU A 128 -3.09 -7.48 9.61
CA LEU A 128 -1.63 -7.44 9.85
C LEU A 128 -0.99 -6.13 9.37
N LEU A 129 -1.46 -5.60 8.23
CA LEU A 129 -0.99 -4.34 7.64
C LEU A 129 -1.51 -3.11 8.38
N PHE A 130 -2.81 -3.08 8.65
CA PHE A 130 -3.59 -1.88 8.95
C PHE A 130 -4.31 -1.93 10.30
N GLY A 131 -4.27 -3.08 10.99
CA GLY A 131 -4.89 -3.25 12.29
C GLY A 131 -4.19 -2.47 13.42
N PRO A 132 -4.70 -2.59 14.65
CA PRO A 132 -4.15 -1.92 15.82
C PRO A 132 -2.66 -2.25 16.02
N PRO A 133 -1.89 -1.33 16.66
CA PRO A 133 -0.51 -1.62 17.04
C PRO A 133 -0.41 -2.94 17.80
N SER A 134 0.55 -3.78 17.41
CA SER A 134 0.84 -5.05 18.08
C SER A 134 2.26 -5.03 18.64
N PRO A 135 2.58 -5.86 19.66
CA PRO A 135 3.94 -5.98 20.17
C PRO A 135 5.00 -6.37 19.12
N HIS A 136 4.55 -6.94 18.00
CA HIS A 136 5.38 -7.38 16.88
C HIS A 136 5.51 -6.34 15.76
N ARG A 137 4.92 -5.15 15.92
CA ARG A 137 5.08 -4.05 14.97
C ARG A 137 6.40 -3.36 15.26
N ARG A 138 7.37 -3.54 14.35
CA ARG A 138 8.62 -2.76 14.33
C ARG A 138 8.36 -1.32 13.90
N ASP A 139 9.42 -0.52 13.91
CA ASP A 139 9.41 0.84 13.40
C ASP A 139 8.71 0.88 12.02
N PRO A 140 7.60 1.64 11.87
CA PRO A 140 6.90 1.74 10.60
C PRO A 140 7.74 2.40 9.48
N ASP A 141 8.83 3.06 9.84
CA ASP A 141 9.63 3.85 8.92
C ASP A 141 10.85 3.08 8.39
N GLU A 142 11.09 1.85 8.87
CA GLU A 142 12.28 1.07 8.55
C GLU A 142 12.01 -0.33 7.96
N GLY A 143 12.79 -0.66 6.93
CA GLY A 143 12.90 -1.99 6.34
C GLY A 143 11.93 -2.28 5.20
N VAL A 144 11.94 -3.53 4.72
CA VAL A 144 11.25 -3.95 3.49
C VAL A 144 9.73 -3.71 3.50
N ALA A 145 9.10 -3.76 4.68
CA ALA A 145 7.68 -3.49 4.82
C ALA A 145 7.36 -1.99 4.61
N ALA A 146 8.21 -1.11 5.12
CA ALA A 146 8.06 0.34 4.95
C ALA A 146 8.21 0.73 3.47
N GLU A 147 9.24 0.21 2.80
CA GLU A 147 9.47 0.42 1.36
C GLU A 147 8.29 -0.09 0.50
N ALA A 148 7.72 -1.26 0.84
CA ALA A 148 6.53 -1.78 0.17
C ALA A 148 5.28 -0.92 0.43
N GLY A 149 5.09 -0.45 1.67
CA GLY A 149 4.01 0.46 2.03
C GLY A 149 4.10 1.81 1.31
N GLN A 150 5.31 2.34 1.10
CA GLN A 150 5.55 3.55 0.31
C GLN A 150 5.18 3.33 -1.17
N ARG A 151 5.54 2.18 -1.76
CA ARG A 151 5.13 1.82 -3.13
C ARG A 151 3.61 1.72 -3.26
N PHE A 152 2.93 1.15 -2.26
CA PHE A 152 1.48 1.15 -2.19
C PHE A 152 0.91 2.58 -2.17
N ALA A 153 1.39 3.44 -1.27
CA ALA A 153 0.93 4.83 -1.17
C ALA A 153 1.15 5.62 -2.48
N ALA A 154 2.27 5.38 -3.16
CA ALA A 154 2.62 6.03 -4.43
C ALA A 154 1.59 5.78 -5.55
N THR A 155 0.86 4.66 -5.51
CA THR A 155 -0.22 4.38 -6.48
C THR A 155 -1.31 5.45 -6.42
N PHE A 156 -1.77 5.81 -5.22
CA PHE A 156 -2.78 6.84 -5.02
C PHE A 156 -2.22 8.25 -5.17
N PHE A 157 -0.97 8.48 -4.77
CA PHE A 157 -0.31 9.78 -4.97
C PHE A 157 -0.19 10.13 -6.45
N THR A 158 0.13 9.16 -7.31
CA THR A 158 0.20 9.36 -8.77
C THR A 158 -1.16 9.78 -9.34
N LEU A 159 -2.25 9.15 -8.88
CA LEU A 159 -3.61 9.50 -9.31
C LEU A 159 -4.05 10.87 -8.77
N PHE A 160 -3.68 11.20 -7.54
CA PHE A 160 -4.00 12.51 -6.95
C PHE A 160 -3.22 13.66 -7.61
N ASP A 161 -1.95 13.44 -7.94
CA ASP A 161 -1.14 14.42 -8.69
C ASP A 161 -1.77 14.75 -10.05
N GLU A 162 -2.34 13.74 -10.71
CA GLU A 162 -3.07 13.94 -11.96
C GLU A 162 -4.31 14.84 -11.80
N LEU A 163 -5.04 14.73 -10.68
CA LEU A 163 -6.14 15.65 -10.36
C LEU A 163 -5.65 17.09 -10.16
N LEU A 164 -4.51 17.27 -9.50
CA LEU A 164 -3.89 18.59 -9.30
C LEU A 164 -3.44 19.19 -10.64
N ARG A 165 -2.77 18.40 -11.47
CA ARG A 165 -2.28 18.80 -12.80
C ARG A 165 -3.42 19.22 -13.72
N GLN A 166 -4.55 18.51 -13.66
CA GLN A 166 -5.76 18.83 -14.40
C GLN A 166 -6.62 19.93 -13.76
N ARG A 167 -6.24 20.44 -12.57
CA ARG A 167 -6.96 21.46 -11.79
C ARG A 167 -8.43 21.08 -11.55
N ARG A 168 -8.67 19.82 -11.19
CA ARG A 168 -10.03 19.25 -11.02
C ARG A 168 -10.80 19.83 -9.84
N PHE A 169 -10.09 20.36 -8.84
CA PHE A 169 -10.69 21.01 -7.68
C PHE A 169 -9.84 22.21 -7.27
N THR A 170 -10.43 23.10 -6.48
CA THR A 170 -9.73 24.22 -5.85
C THR A 170 -9.38 23.82 -4.42
N PRO A 171 -8.09 23.61 -4.08
CA PRO A 171 -7.71 23.34 -2.71
C PRO A 171 -8.05 24.54 -1.81
N PRO A 172 -8.40 24.32 -0.53
CA PRO A 172 -8.60 25.42 0.40
C PRO A 172 -7.31 26.24 0.51
N PRO A 173 -7.41 27.57 0.58
CA PRO A 173 -6.25 28.43 0.73
C PRO A 173 -5.58 28.21 2.10
N ASP A 174 -4.27 28.43 2.17
CA ASP A 174 -3.48 28.16 3.37
C ASP A 174 -3.96 29.00 4.57
N GLU A 175 -4.54 30.18 4.32
CA GLU A 175 -5.11 31.07 5.34
C GLU A 175 -6.33 30.46 6.05
N GLU A 176 -7.01 29.50 5.44
CA GLU A 176 -8.12 28.76 6.07
C GLU A 176 -7.62 27.61 6.95
N LEU A 177 -6.32 27.29 6.90
CA LEU A 177 -5.71 26.21 7.67
C LEU A 177 -5.00 26.76 8.90
N SER A 178 -5.10 26.03 10.02
CA SER A 178 -4.34 26.41 11.20
C SER A 178 -2.82 26.21 10.95
N PRO A 179 -1.94 27.07 11.50
CA PRO A 179 -0.49 26.89 11.35
C PRO A 179 0.01 25.55 11.90
N ALA A 180 -0.69 24.97 12.88
CA ALA A 180 -0.36 23.64 13.39
C ALA A 180 -0.65 22.54 12.37
N LEU A 181 -1.77 22.64 11.65
CA LEU A 181 -2.11 21.70 10.58
C LEU A 181 -1.13 21.80 9.41
N CYS A 182 -0.76 23.01 8.98
CA CYS A 182 0.23 23.18 7.90
C CYS A 182 1.53 22.45 8.22
N ARG A 183 2.08 22.61 9.43
CA ARG A 183 3.29 21.87 9.87
C ARG A 183 3.15 20.35 9.81
N GLN A 184 1.96 19.81 10.12
CA GLN A 184 1.74 18.37 10.01
C GLN A 184 1.67 17.90 8.56
N LEU A 185 1.13 18.73 7.67
CA LEU A 185 1.06 18.45 6.23
C LEU A 185 2.44 18.55 5.57
N GLU A 186 3.27 19.51 5.99
CA GLU A 186 4.69 19.60 5.60
C GLU A 186 5.44 18.33 6.00
N HIS A 187 5.32 17.92 7.26
CA HIS A 187 5.94 16.68 7.74
C HIS A 187 5.44 15.45 6.98
N PHE A 188 4.15 15.37 6.67
CA PHE A 188 3.60 14.30 5.84
C PHE A 188 4.23 14.29 4.43
N ALA A 189 4.33 15.44 3.77
CA ALA A 189 4.91 15.55 2.43
C ALA A 189 6.40 15.16 2.41
N GLU A 190 7.17 15.62 3.41
CA GLU A 190 8.58 15.26 3.59
C GLU A 190 8.75 13.75 3.82
N HIS A 191 7.94 13.18 4.71
CA HIS A 191 8.03 11.77 5.09
C HIS A 191 7.62 10.82 3.95
N THR A 192 6.62 11.19 3.15
CA THR A 192 6.12 10.38 2.04
C THR A 192 6.85 10.61 0.73
N GLY A 193 7.67 11.66 0.65
CA GLY A 193 8.30 12.11 -0.59
C GLY A 193 7.30 12.71 -1.60
N PHE A 194 6.06 13.01 -1.17
CA PHE A 194 5.06 13.66 -2.02
C PHE A 194 5.35 15.16 -2.12
N LEU A 195 6.41 15.49 -2.86
CA LEU A 195 6.93 16.84 -3.05
C LEU A 195 6.54 17.42 -4.42
N ALA A 196 5.34 17.11 -4.91
CA ALA A 196 4.87 17.69 -6.17
C ALA A 196 4.85 19.22 -6.07
N ASP A 197 5.38 19.92 -7.08
CA ASP A 197 5.46 21.39 -7.10
C ASP A 197 4.09 22.07 -6.89
N SER A 198 2.99 21.34 -7.17
CA SER A 198 1.59 21.77 -7.00
C SER A 198 0.93 21.35 -5.68
N ALA A 199 1.62 20.64 -4.79
CA ALA A 199 1.05 20.15 -3.54
C ALA A 199 1.02 21.23 -2.44
N SER A 200 0.10 22.18 -2.54
CA SER A 200 -0.16 23.13 -1.45
C SER A 200 -0.65 22.40 -0.18
N HIS A 201 -0.58 23.06 0.99
CA HIS A 201 -1.16 22.51 2.22
C HIS A 201 -2.64 22.18 2.04
N GLY A 202 -3.38 23.04 1.32
CA GLY A 202 -4.76 22.76 0.94
C GLY A 202 -4.94 21.44 0.19
N ALA A 203 -4.07 21.16 -0.79
CA ALA A 203 -4.13 19.93 -1.58
C ALA A 203 -3.84 18.71 -0.70
N LEU A 204 -2.79 18.77 0.13
CA LEU A 204 -2.46 17.70 1.09
C LEU A 204 -3.60 17.45 2.08
N ARG A 205 -4.28 18.51 2.52
CA ARG A 205 -5.47 18.40 3.39
C ARG A 205 -6.62 17.69 2.69
N VAL A 206 -6.86 17.93 1.39
CA VAL A 206 -7.88 17.22 0.60
C VAL A 206 -7.51 15.74 0.44
N LEU A 207 -6.26 15.44 0.08
CA LEU A 207 -5.75 14.07 -0.02
C LEU A 207 -5.97 13.30 1.29
N MET A 208 -5.55 13.89 2.42
CA MET A 208 -5.69 13.27 3.73
C MET A 208 -7.16 13.10 4.15
N ALA A 209 -8.02 14.07 3.85
CA ALA A 209 -9.45 13.96 4.14
C ALA A 209 -10.10 12.83 3.33
N CYS A 210 -9.76 12.69 2.05
CA CYS A 210 -10.25 11.58 1.22
C CYS A 210 -9.76 10.24 1.76
N TRP A 211 -8.46 10.13 2.02
CA TRP A 211 -7.85 8.89 2.52
C TRP A 211 -8.43 8.46 3.86
N VAL A 212 -8.50 9.36 4.86
CA VAL A 212 -9.00 9.02 6.21
C VAL A 212 -10.46 8.56 6.18
N ARG A 213 -11.31 9.19 5.36
CA ARG A 213 -12.72 8.79 5.22
C ARG A 213 -12.84 7.42 4.56
N LEU A 214 -12.16 7.21 3.42
CA LEU A 214 -12.20 5.94 2.67
C LEU A 214 -11.60 4.79 3.48
N TYR A 215 -10.41 4.99 4.04
CA TYR A 215 -9.74 4.01 4.89
C TYR A 215 -10.55 3.68 6.14
N GLY A 216 -11.15 4.69 6.77
CA GLY A 216 -12.03 4.50 7.92
C GLY A 216 -13.21 3.59 7.58
N LEU A 217 -13.84 3.80 6.43
CA LEU A 217 -14.97 2.99 5.97
C LEU A 217 -14.57 1.54 5.70
N VAL A 218 -13.45 1.31 5.02
CA VAL A 218 -12.92 -0.03 4.76
C VAL A 218 -12.54 -0.73 6.07
N CYS A 219 -11.91 -0.02 7.02
CA CYS A 219 -11.63 -0.58 8.35
C CYS A 219 -12.90 -0.99 9.11
N MET A 220 -13.94 -0.15 9.10
CA MET A 220 -15.22 -0.47 9.77
C MET A 220 -15.86 -1.73 9.19
N GLU A 221 -15.72 -1.95 7.89
CA GLU A 221 -16.25 -3.13 7.20
C GLU A 221 -15.38 -4.37 7.44
N VAL A 222 -14.06 -4.28 7.29
CA VAL A 222 -13.13 -5.41 7.48
C VAL A 222 -13.15 -5.93 8.92
N PHE A 223 -13.26 -5.03 9.91
CA PHE A 223 -13.31 -5.38 11.32
C PHE A 223 -14.73 -5.66 11.85
N ASP A 224 -15.72 -5.78 10.95
CA ASP A 224 -17.12 -6.09 11.27
C ASP A 224 -17.77 -5.15 12.31
N HIS A 225 -17.31 -3.90 12.40
CA HIS A 225 -17.83 -2.93 13.38
C HIS A 225 -19.30 -2.54 13.12
N LEU A 226 -19.81 -2.75 11.90
CA LEU A 226 -21.17 -2.39 11.49
C LEU A 226 -22.08 -3.60 11.20
N ALA A 227 -21.60 -4.83 11.43
CA ALA A 227 -22.34 -6.06 11.16
C ALA A 227 -23.63 -6.21 12.00
N PHE A 228 -23.81 -5.40 13.05
CA PHE A 228 -25.03 -5.38 13.85
C PHE A 228 -26.19 -4.60 13.22
N VAL A 229 -25.90 -3.76 12.21
CA VAL A 229 -26.89 -2.86 11.58
C VAL A 229 -26.94 -3.00 10.06
N MET A 230 -25.87 -3.50 9.42
CA MET A 230 -25.79 -3.67 7.97
C MET A 230 -25.23 -5.04 7.60
N ASP A 231 -25.96 -5.76 6.75
CA ASP A 231 -25.54 -7.05 6.18
C ASP A 231 -24.67 -6.88 4.92
N ASP A 232 -24.79 -5.73 4.24
CA ASP A 232 -24.01 -5.35 3.07
C ASP A 232 -23.64 -3.85 3.15
N MET A 233 -22.34 -3.58 3.13
CA MET A 233 -21.76 -2.24 3.23
C MET A 233 -21.49 -1.60 1.86
N GLU A 234 -21.64 -2.35 0.75
CA GLU A 234 -21.35 -1.83 -0.59
C GLU A 234 -22.17 -0.60 -0.98
N PRO A 235 -23.50 -0.54 -0.72
CA PRO A 235 -24.28 0.65 -1.04
C PRO A 235 -23.82 1.91 -0.28
N LEU A 236 -23.41 1.74 0.98
CA LEU A 236 -22.88 2.84 1.79
C LEU A 236 -21.47 3.25 1.31
N PHE A 237 -20.62 2.27 1.00
CA PHE A 237 -19.30 2.51 0.41
C PHE A 237 -19.40 3.33 -0.87
N GLU A 238 -20.27 2.95 -1.79
CA GLU A 238 -20.47 3.65 -3.06
C GLU A 238 -21.05 5.06 -2.87
N ALA A 239 -21.94 5.26 -1.89
CA ALA A 239 -22.46 6.58 -1.54
C ALA A 239 -21.38 7.50 -0.97
N GLU A 240 -20.55 7.01 -0.05
CA GLU A 240 -19.43 7.77 0.52
C GLU A 240 -18.34 8.06 -0.50
N VAL A 241 -17.97 7.07 -1.33
CA VAL A 241 -17.01 7.27 -2.45
C VAL A 241 -17.49 8.38 -3.38
N ARG A 242 -18.78 8.37 -3.75
CA ARG A 242 -19.36 9.44 -4.57
C ARG A 242 -19.19 10.80 -3.91
N GLU A 243 -19.55 10.94 -2.64
CA GLU A 243 -19.48 12.22 -1.93
C GLU A 243 -18.04 12.71 -1.80
N ILE A 244 -17.12 11.85 -1.36
CA ILE A 244 -15.70 12.15 -1.17
C ILE A 244 -15.08 12.61 -2.49
N LEU A 245 -15.27 11.84 -3.56
CA LEU A 245 -14.61 12.08 -4.83
C LEU A 245 -15.20 13.26 -5.62
N THR A 246 -16.49 13.56 -5.44
CA THR A 246 -17.11 14.75 -6.02
C THR A 246 -16.41 16.02 -5.52
N THR A 247 -15.96 16.07 -4.26
CA THR A 247 -15.21 17.22 -3.73
C THR A 247 -13.82 17.38 -4.34
N ALA A 248 -13.25 16.29 -4.88
CA ALA A 248 -11.98 16.28 -5.60
C ALA A 248 -12.15 16.43 -7.13
N GLY A 249 -13.38 16.69 -7.61
CA GLY A 249 -13.66 16.92 -9.03
C GLY A 249 -13.65 15.66 -9.90
N VAL A 250 -13.80 14.48 -9.29
CA VAL A 250 -13.87 13.19 -9.97
C VAL A 250 -15.32 12.86 -10.32
N GLU A 251 -15.60 12.52 -11.58
CA GLU A 251 -16.92 12.09 -12.02
C GLU A 251 -17.22 10.67 -11.52
N TYR A 252 -18.21 10.54 -10.62
CA TYR A 252 -18.62 9.24 -10.10
C TYR A 252 -19.31 8.40 -11.18
N ARG A 253 -18.90 7.12 -11.28
CA ARG A 253 -19.55 6.10 -12.12
C ARG A 253 -19.86 4.87 -11.27
N PRO A 254 -21.08 4.33 -11.29
CA PRO A 254 -21.42 3.13 -10.50
C PRO A 254 -20.57 1.92 -10.92
N PRO A 255 -20.43 0.89 -10.06
CA PRO A 255 -19.84 -0.37 -10.46
C PRO A 255 -20.63 -0.97 -11.64
N GLY A 256 -19.92 -1.62 -12.56
CA GLY A 256 -20.49 -2.24 -13.77
C GLY A 256 -21.09 -3.62 -13.53
#